data_AF-A0A357V0M8-F1
#
_entry.id   AF-A0A357V0M8-F1
#
_cell.length_a   1.000
_cell.length_b   1.000
_cell.length_c   1.000
_cell.angle_alpha   90.00
_cell.angle_beta   90.00
_cell.angle_gamma   90.00
#
_symmetry.space_group_name_H-M   'P 1'
#
loop_
_entity.id
_entity.type
_entity.pdbx_description
1 polymer ?
#
loop_
_entity_poly.entity_id
_entity_poly.type
_entity_poly.pdbx_seq_one_letter_code
_entity_poly.pdbx_strand_id
1 'polypeptide(L)'
;NFSGKYEGRMTLEYALANSVNTIAVQLAQKVGPAKIIDTARALGITTDLPRDAGLALGTGEVSLLELATAYAVLARAGMGVWPYAITEIIGPDGAPLYQRQGSGPGRAVPAAPARTLTAMMTKVIDGGTGKHAAIGRAAAGKTGTS
;
A
#
# COMPACT_ATOMS: atom_id res chain seq x y z
N ASN A 1 9.46 -16.87 -9.62
CA ASN A 1 10.61 -16.25 -8.92
C ASN A 1 11.57 -15.71 -9.95
N PHE A 2 11.99 -14.46 -9.79
CA PHE A 2 13.01 -13.85 -10.66
C PHE A 2 14.35 -14.60 -10.61
N SER A 3 14.59 -15.40 -9.56
CA SER A 3 15.79 -16.24 -9.36
C SER A 3 15.64 -17.72 -9.79
N GLY A 4 14.46 -18.18 -10.21
CA GLY A 4 14.24 -19.58 -10.63
C GLY A 4 14.43 -20.67 -9.56
N LYS A 5 14.80 -20.33 -8.31
CA LYS A 5 15.07 -21.29 -7.22
C LYS A 5 13.90 -21.37 -6.24
N TYR A 6 13.63 -22.60 -5.78
CA TYR A 6 12.70 -22.88 -4.69
C TYR A 6 13.45 -22.83 -3.36
N GLU A 7 13.27 -21.76 -2.59
CA GLU A 7 14.03 -21.51 -1.35
C GLU A 7 13.46 -22.21 -0.11
N GLY A 8 12.48 -23.12 -0.27
CA GLY A 8 11.86 -23.82 0.84
C GLY A 8 10.92 -22.94 1.68
N ARG A 9 10.73 -23.28 2.95
CA ARG A 9 9.87 -22.52 3.87
C ARG A 9 10.54 -21.19 4.22
N MET A 10 9.78 -20.10 4.14
CA MET A 10 10.23 -18.76 4.52
C MET A 10 9.16 -18.01 5.30
N THR A 11 9.56 -16.95 6.00
CA THR A 11 8.62 -16.05 6.67
C THR A 11 7.95 -15.11 5.67
N LEU A 12 6.76 -14.59 6.00
CA LEU A 12 6.11 -13.56 5.17
C LEU A 12 6.93 -12.28 5.09
N GLU A 13 7.70 -11.96 6.14
CA GLU A 13 8.58 -10.78 6.16
C GLU A 13 9.69 -10.91 5.13
N TYR A 14 10.39 -12.06 5.11
CA TYR A 14 11.42 -12.33 4.11
C TYR A 14 10.84 -12.34 2.70
N ALA A 15 9.68 -13.00 2.51
CA ALA A 15 9.00 -13.04 1.22
C ALA A 15 8.63 -11.64 0.71
N LEU A 16 8.16 -10.75 1.60
CA LEU A 16 7.84 -9.36 1.26
C LEU A 16 9.11 -8.56 0.93
N ALA A 17 10.15 -8.66 1.77
CA ALA A 17 11.44 -7.97 1.58
C ALA A 17 12.07 -8.27 0.22
N ASN A 18 12.01 -9.55 -0.18
CA ASN A 18 12.60 -10.06 -1.42
C ASN A 18 11.62 -10.13 -2.61
N SER A 19 10.38 -9.66 -2.43
CA SER A 19 9.33 -9.68 -3.47
C SER A 19 9.12 -11.07 -4.10
N VAL A 20 8.98 -12.10 -3.27
CA VAL A 20 8.89 -13.50 -3.73
C VAL A 20 7.49 -13.79 -4.30
N ASN A 21 7.35 -13.72 -5.63
CA ASN A 21 6.07 -13.87 -6.34
C ASN A 21 5.34 -15.18 -6.02
N THR A 22 6.06 -16.31 -5.84
CA THR A 22 5.40 -17.59 -5.55
C THR A 22 4.67 -17.58 -4.22
N ILE A 23 5.21 -16.91 -3.20
CA ILE A 23 4.56 -16.75 -1.90
C ILE A 23 3.38 -15.77 -2.00
N ALA A 24 3.51 -14.70 -2.78
CA ALA A 24 2.40 -13.76 -3.03
C ALA A 24 1.19 -14.48 -3.65
N VAL A 25 1.42 -15.30 -4.68
CA VAL A 25 0.36 -16.10 -5.32
C VAL A 25 -0.24 -17.13 -4.36
N GLN A 26 0.59 -17.88 -3.61
CA GLN A 26 0.09 -18.85 -2.64
C GLN A 26 -0.75 -18.19 -1.54
N LEU A 27 -0.36 -17.00 -1.07
CA LEU A 27 -1.13 -16.26 -0.07
C LEU A 27 -2.44 -15.75 -0.68
N ALA A 28 -2.40 -15.22 -1.91
CA ALA A 28 -3.60 -14.77 -2.60
C ALA A 28 -4.60 -15.90 -2.87
N GLN A 29 -4.14 -17.10 -3.23
CA GLN A 29 -4.98 -18.29 -3.39
C GLN A 29 -5.65 -18.70 -2.07
N LYS A 30 -4.96 -18.56 -0.93
CA LYS A 30 -5.51 -18.86 0.40
C LYS A 30 -6.54 -17.83 0.87
N VAL A 31 -6.32 -16.56 0.55
CA VAL A 31 -7.17 -15.43 0.99
C VAL A 31 -8.37 -15.22 0.06
N GLY A 32 -8.16 -15.42 -1.24
CA GLY A 32 -9.12 -15.18 -2.31
C GLY A 32 -9.11 -13.72 -2.81
N PRO A 33 -9.38 -13.48 -4.11
CA PRO A 33 -9.31 -12.15 -4.72
C PRO A 33 -10.30 -11.15 -4.12
N ALA A 34 -11.48 -11.59 -3.68
CA ALA A 34 -12.49 -10.71 -3.07
C ALA A 34 -11.95 -9.95 -1.85
N LYS A 35 -11.32 -10.65 -0.89
CA LYS A 35 -10.76 -10.03 0.33
C LYS A 35 -9.57 -9.11 0.02
N ILE A 36 -8.81 -9.42 -1.03
CA ILE A 36 -7.71 -8.56 -1.50
C ILE A 36 -8.29 -7.25 -2.03
N ILE A 37 -9.32 -7.34 -2.86
CA ILE A 37 -10.03 -6.16 -3.40
C ILE A 37 -10.67 -5.36 -2.27
N ASP A 38 -11.35 -5.99 -1.31
CA ASP A 38 -11.94 -5.29 -0.17
C ASP A 38 -10.88 -4.51 0.62
N THR A 39 -9.71 -5.12 0.83
CA THR A 39 -8.58 -4.45 1.48
C THR A 39 -8.04 -3.30 0.64
N ALA A 40 -7.88 -3.48 -0.67
CA ALA A 40 -7.44 -2.42 -1.59
C ALA A 40 -8.42 -1.23 -1.59
N ARG A 41 -9.73 -1.51 -1.58
CA ARG A 41 -10.80 -0.51 -1.50
C ARG A 41 -10.74 0.25 -0.18
N ALA A 42 -10.54 -0.45 0.95
CA ALA A 42 -10.34 0.18 2.24
C ALA A 42 -9.10 1.10 2.26
N LEU A 43 -8.04 0.74 1.55
CA LEU A 43 -6.83 1.56 1.41
C LEU A 43 -7.01 2.77 0.46
N GLY A 44 -8.16 2.92 -0.19
CA GLY A 44 -8.47 4.05 -1.07
C GLY A 44 -8.20 3.80 -2.55
N ILE A 45 -7.94 2.56 -2.96
CA ILE A 45 -7.91 2.20 -4.38
C ILE A 45 -9.35 2.07 -4.86
N THR A 46 -9.74 2.87 -5.85
CA THR A 46 -11.08 2.90 -6.45
C THR A 46 -11.13 2.29 -7.84
N THR A 47 -10.00 2.26 -8.55
CA THR A 47 -9.85 1.64 -9.88
C THR A 47 -10.33 0.19 -9.88
N ASP A 48 -11.06 -0.23 -10.93
CA ASP A 48 -11.55 -1.61 -11.03
C ASP A 48 -10.38 -2.61 -11.11
N LEU A 49 -10.44 -3.65 -10.27
CA LEU A 49 -9.33 -4.59 -10.10
C LEU A 49 -9.72 -5.97 -10.66
N PRO A 50 -8.80 -6.65 -11.37
CA PRO A 50 -9.07 -7.99 -11.88
C PRO A 50 -9.33 -8.97 -10.74
N ARG A 51 -10.28 -9.89 -10.94
CA ARG A 51 -10.70 -10.88 -9.95
C ARG A 51 -10.03 -12.25 -10.13
N ASP A 52 -8.83 -12.27 -10.68
CA ASP A 52 -8.06 -13.47 -10.97
C ASP A 52 -6.79 -13.58 -10.09
N ALA A 53 -6.02 -14.66 -10.30
CA ALA A 53 -4.78 -14.89 -9.56
C ALA A 53 -3.64 -13.91 -9.93
N GLY A 54 -3.73 -13.26 -11.09
CA GLY A 54 -2.77 -12.26 -11.56
C GLY A 54 -2.79 -11.00 -10.70
N LEU A 55 -3.91 -10.72 -10.02
CA LEU A 55 -4.02 -9.61 -9.06
C LEU A 55 -2.89 -9.64 -8.01
N ALA A 56 -2.45 -10.83 -7.59
CA ALA A 56 -1.36 -11.00 -6.62
C ALA A 56 0.01 -10.51 -7.14
N LEU A 57 0.14 -10.35 -8.46
CA LEU A 57 1.35 -9.94 -9.15
C LEU A 57 1.26 -8.51 -9.69
N GLY A 58 0.16 -7.79 -9.41
CA GLY A 58 -0.01 -6.40 -9.81
C GLY A 58 -0.52 -6.20 -11.24
N THR A 59 -1.32 -7.14 -11.78
CA THR A 59 -1.97 -6.95 -13.09
C THR A 59 -3.06 -5.88 -13.10
N GLY A 60 -3.47 -5.37 -11.93
CA GLY A 60 -4.37 -4.23 -11.82
C GLY A 60 -3.61 -2.92 -11.95
N GLU A 61 -3.99 -2.10 -12.94
CA GLU A 61 -3.47 -0.75 -13.09
C GLU A 61 -4.13 0.18 -12.08
N VAL A 62 -3.35 1.00 -11.38
CA VAL A 62 -3.84 2.00 -10.42
C VAL A 62 -3.15 3.33 -10.65
N SER A 63 -3.84 4.43 -10.37
CA SER A 63 -3.22 5.75 -10.47
C SER A 63 -2.15 5.94 -9.38
N LEU A 64 -1.14 6.76 -9.66
CA LEU A 64 -0.12 7.11 -8.67
C LEU A 64 -0.73 7.78 -7.42
N LEU A 65 -1.80 8.56 -7.60
CA LEU A 65 -2.49 9.21 -6.50
C LEU A 65 -3.18 8.20 -5.56
N GLU A 66 -3.83 7.17 -6.11
CA GLU A 66 -4.41 6.08 -5.32
C GLU A 66 -3.32 5.28 -4.61
N LEU A 67 -2.22 4.96 -5.30
CA LEU A 67 -1.10 4.24 -4.70
C LEU A 67 -0.48 5.03 -3.54
N ALA A 68 -0.22 6.32 -3.74
CA ALA A 68 0.29 7.20 -2.68
C ALA A 68 -0.70 7.28 -1.49
N THR A 69 -2.00 7.34 -1.78
CA THR A 69 -3.06 7.34 -0.75
C THR A 69 -3.04 6.05 0.07
N ALA A 70 -2.94 4.88 -0.58
CA ALA A 70 -2.85 3.59 0.09
C ALA A 70 -1.65 3.50 1.04
N TYR A 71 -0.47 3.98 0.61
CA TYR A 71 0.72 4.03 1.46
C TYR A 71 0.57 5.04 2.61
N ALA A 72 -0.11 6.16 2.39
CA ALA A 72 -0.41 7.13 3.44
C ALA A 72 -1.32 6.53 4.53
N VAL A 73 -2.28 5.67 4.17
CA VAL A 73 -3.11 4.93 5.14
C VAL A 73 -2.25 3.99 5.98
N LEU A 74 -1.31 3.25 5.38
CA LEU A 74 -0.38 2.39 6.10
C LEU A 74 0.52 3.19 7.06
N ALA A 75 1.10 4.30 6.58
CA ALA A 75 1.94 5.18 7.37
C ALA A 75 1.19 5.78 8.58
N ARG A 76 -0.14 5.95 8.47
CA ARG A 76 -1.02 6.38 9.58
C ARG A 76 -1.64 5.23 10.36
N ALA A 77 -1.01 4.05 10.35
CA ALA A 77 -1.47 2.85 11.07
C ALA A 77 -2.94 2.51 10.78
N GLY A 78 -3.36 2.61 9.52
CA GLY A 78 -4.69 2.24 9.04
C GLY A 78 -5.75 3.34 9.14
N MET A 79 -5.39 4.58 9.44
CA MET A 79 -6.32 5.71 9.33
C MET A 79 -6.45 6.15 7.87
N GLY A 80 -7.69 6.16 7.36
CA GLY A 80 -8.04 6.56 6.02
C GLY A 80 -7.61 7.99 5.70
N VAL A 81 -7.31 8.24 4.43
CA VAL A 81 -6.86 9.54 3.90
C VAL A 81 -7.73 9.90 2.70
N TRP A 82 -8.23 11.14 2.67
CA TRP A 82 -8.72 11.73 1.43
C TRP A 82 -7.63 12.61 0.83
N PRO A 83 -7.04 12.26 -0.33
CA PRO A 83 -6.08 13.11 -1.00
C PRO A 83 -6.73 14.43 -1.42
N TYR A 84 -5.99 15.53 -1.31
CA TYR A 84 -6.50 16.87 -1.61
C TYR A 84 -5.36 17.77 -2.06
N ALA A 85 -5.69 18.78 -2.86
CA ALA A 85 -4.77 19.83 -3.30
C ALA A 85 -5.15 21.22 -2.76
N ILE A 86 -6.41 21.42 -2.38
CA ILE A 86 -6.94 22.72 -1.93
C ILE A 86 -7.22 22.65 -0.43
N THR A 87 -6.62 23.58 0.32
CA THR A 87 -6.87 23.73 1.77
C THR A 87 -7.96 24.75 2.06
N GLU A 88 -8.03 25.82 1.26
CA GLU A 88 -8.93 26.95 1.45
C GLU A 88 -9.15 27.67 0.13
N ILE A 89 -10.34 28.26 -0.05
CA ILE A 89 -10.67 29.17 -1.15
C ILE A 89 -11.25 30.43 -0.51
N ILE A 90 -10.63 31.58 -0.76
CA ILE A 90 -11.08 32.88 -0.28
C ILE A 90 -11.77 33.64 -1.40
N GLY A 91 -12.94 34.19 -1.11
CA GLY A 91 -13.74 34.98 -2.04
C GLY A 91 -13.21 36.41 -2.22
N PRO A 92 -13.73 37.16 -3.22
CA PRO A 92 -13.30 38.53 -3.49
C PRO A 92 -13.56 39.52 -2.34
N ASP A 93 -14.51 39.20 -1.45
CA ASP A 93 -14.84 39.96 -0.24
C ASP A 93 -13.95 39.60 0.96
N GLY A 94 -12.98 38.68 0.77
CA GLY A 94 -12.10 38.20 1.83
C GLY A 94 -12.71 37.10 2.71
N ALA A 95 -13.95 36.65 2.44
CA ALA A 95 -14.58 35.59 3.21
C ALA A 95 -14.19 34.19 2.68
N PRO A 96 -14.03 33.16 3.55
CA PRO A 96 -13.76 31.80 3.10
C PRO A 96 -14.99 31.18 2.42
N LEU A 97 -14.85 30.79 1.16
CA LEU A 97 -15.85 30.04 0.39
C LEU A 97 -15.74 28.54 0.62
N TYR A 98 -14.53 28.07 0.90
CA TYR A 98 -14.24 26.69 1.22
C TYR A 98 -13.08 26.65 2.20
N GLN A 99 -13.20 25.82 3.22
CA GLN A 99 -12.07 25.43 4.07
C GLN A 99 -12.16 23.94 4.30
N ARG A 100 -11.04 23.25 4.07
CA ARG A 100 -11.01 21.80 4.18
C ARG A 100 -11.20 21.36 5.62
N GLN A 101 -12.07 20.37 5.83
CA GLN A 101 -12.32 19.75 7.12
C GLN A 101 -12.01 18.25 7.11
N GLY A 102 -11.58 17.71 8.25
CA GLY A 102 -11.30 16.29 8.44
C GLY A 102 -9.97 15.82 7.82
N SER A 103 -9.64 14.53 7.97
CA SER A 103 -8.39 13.96 7.40
C SER A 103 -8.62 12.71 6.55
N GLY A 104 -9.87 12.28 6.39
CA GLY A 104 -10.27 11.04 5.72
C GLY A 104 -11.49 10.40 6.42
N PRO A 105 -11.91 9.21 6.00
CA PRO A 105 -13.14 8.54 6.46
C PRO A 105 -13.02 7.87 7.85
N GLY A 106 -12.00 8.18 8.65
CA GLY A 106 -11.73 7.50 9.92
C GLY A 106 -10.85 6.25 9.77
N ARG A 107 -11.08 5.20 10.56
CA ARG A 107 -10.28 3.96 10.51
C ARG A 107 -10.66 3.16 9.27
N ALA A 108 -9.70 2.96 8.37
CA ALA A 108 -9.87 2.19 7.14
C ALA A 108 -9.52 0.71 7.33
N VAL A 109 -8.39 0.42 8.00
CA VAL A 109 -7.95 -0.95 8.31
C VAL A 109 -7.49 -1.04 9.77
N PRO A 110 -7.53 -2.23 10.40
CA PRO A 110 -7.10 -2.39 11.78
C PRO A 110 -5.63 -1.97 12.00
N ALA A 111 -5.36 -1.30 13.12
CA ALA A 111 -4.06 -0.69 13.37
C ALA A 111 -2.93 -1.71 13.53
N ALA A 112 -3.18 -2.84 14.18
CA ALA A 112 -2.16 -3.85 14.45
C ALA A 112 -1.60 -4.47 13.15
N PRO A 113 -2.42 -5.02 12.22
CA PRO A 113 -1.95 -5.47 10.91
C PRO A 113 -1.24 -4.39 10.10
N ALA A 114 -1.73 -3.14 10.10
CA ALA A 114 -1.09 -2.04 9.38
C ALA A 114 0.31 -1.72 9.91
N ARG A 115 0.49 -1.73 11.24
CA ARG A 115 1.80 -1.56 11.89
C ARG A 115 2.73 -2.73 11.60
N THR A 116 2.23 -3.97 11.67
CA THR A 116 3.02 -5.17 11.32
C THR A 116 3.49 -5.12 9.88
N LEU A 117 2.61 -4.81 8.93
CA LEU A 117 2.98 -4.67 7.52
C LEU A 117 4.01 -3.56 7.31
N THR A 118 3.81 -2.40 7.94
CA THR A 118 4.77 -1.28 7.87
C THR A 118 6.14 -1.68 8.41
N ALA A 119 6.18 -2.43 9.52
CA ALA A 119 7.42 -2.97 10.07
C ALA A 119 8.11 -3.93 9.08
N MET A 120 7.37 -4.86 8.47
CA MET A 120 7.94 -5.76 7.45
C MET A 120 8.46 -4.99 6.22
N MET A 121 7.78 -3.91 5.83
CA MET A 121 8.21 -3.03 4.72
C MET A 121 9.50 -2.26 5.01
N THR A 122 9.91 -2.09 6.27
CA THR A 122 11.25 -1.58 6.59
C THR A 122 12.34 -2.53 6.10
N LYS A 123 12.11 -3.85 6.16
CA LYS A 123 13.07 -4.86 5.69
C LYS A 123 13.28 -4.87 4.18
N VAL A 124 12.32 -4.35 3.42
CA VAL A 124 12.52 -4.11 1.98
C VAL A 124 13.64 -3.09 1.75
N ILE A 125 13.76 -2.06 2.59
CA ILE A 125 14.77 -1.01 2.50
C ILE A 125 16.06 -1.41 3.23
N ASP A 126 15.97 -2.05 4.40
CA ASP A 126 17.17 -2.42 5.19
C ASP A 126 18.09 -3.41 4.47
N GLY A 127 17.53 -4.32 3.67
CA GLY A 127 18.31 -5.35 2.97
C GLY A 127 17.61 -6.08 1.84
N GLY A 128 16.36 -5.73 1.55
CA GLY A 128 15.60 -6.33 0.48
C GLY A 128 15.79 -5.63 -0.87
N THR A 129 14.76 -5.78 -1.70
CA THR A 129 14.73 -5.24 -3.07
C THR A 129 14.82 -3.71 -3.16
N GLY A 130 14.50 -2.99 -2.08
CA GLY A 130 14.46 -1.51 -2.02
C GLY A 130 15.67 -0.86 -1.39
N LYS A 131 16.80 -1.55 -1.25
CA LYS A 131 17.98 -1.06 -0.51
C LYS A 131 18.50 0.32 -0.91
N HIS A 132 18.36 0.70 -2.18
CA HIS A 132 18.80 2.01 -2.68
C HIS A 132 17.83 3.15 -2.35
N ALA A 133 16.67 2.86 -1.76
CA ALA A 133 15.69 3.85 -1.29
C ALA A 133 15.96 4.31 0.15
N ALA A 134 17.08 3.91 0.76
CA ALA A 134 17.48 4.39 2.07
C ALA A 134 17.84 5.88 2.03
N ILE A 135 17.18 6.68 2.87
CA ILE A 135 17.29 8.15 2.88
C ILE A 135 17.91 8.71 4.18
N GLY A 136 18.63 7.87 4.94
CA GLY A 136 19.26 8.28 6.21
C GLY A 136 18.31 8.52 7.38
N ARG A 137 17.04 8.14 7.25
CA ARG A 137 16.03 8.13 8.33
C ARG A 137 15.12 6.92 8.21
N ALA A 138 14.34 6.65 9.25
CA ALA A 138 13.34 5.58 9.24
C ALA A 138 12.42 5.72 8.02
N ALA A 139 12.33 4.64 7.25
CA ALA A 139 11.55 4.54 6.03
C ALA A 139 11.01 3.12 5.87
N ALA A 140 9.86 2.99 5.21
CA ALA A 140 9.26 1.72 4.83
C ALA A 140 8.78 1.86 3.38
N GLY A 141 8.90 0.79 2.60
CA GLY A 141 8.52 0.85 1.19
C GLY A 141 8.39 -0.52 0.56
N LYS A 142 8.07 -0.52 -0.73
CA LYS A 142 8.05 -1.71 -1.57
C LYS A 142 8.45 -1.33 -2.99
N THR A 143 9.15 -2.23 -3.67
CA THR A 143 9.47 -2.13 -5.10
C THR A 143 8.38 -2.76 -5.96
N GLY A 144 8.23 -2.26 -7.19
CA GLY A 144 7.41 -2.87 -8.23
C GLY A 144 8.19 -2.90 -9.53
N THR A 145 8.05 -3.98 -10.29
CA THR A 145 8.61 -4.16 -11.64
C THR A 145 7.56 -4.85 -12.48
N SER A 146 7.30 -4.34 -13.69
CA SER A 146 6.42 -4.94 -14.70
C SER A 146 7.16 -5.90 -15.60
#